data_AF-A0AAU8JAW9-F1
#
_entry.id   AF-A0AAU8JAW9-F1
#
_cell.length_a   1.000
_cell.length_b   1.000
_cell.length_c   1.000
_cell.angle_alpha   90.00
_cell.angle_beta   90.00
_cell.angle_gamma   90.00
#
_symmetry.space_group_name_H-M   'P 1'
#
loop_
_entity.id
_entity.type
_entity.pdbx_description
1 polymer ?
#
loop_
_entity_poly.entity_id
_entity_poly.type
_entity_poly.pdbx_seq_one_letter_code
_entity_poly.pdbx_strand_id
1 'polypeptide(L)'
;MIELTTEQQIYLLYARAYTEEVGTVTKGKIKSYLPKKWQGQAENIYSDLADRGLIEQANRWRFSVTEKGAKVLLDNLATTDYRFDSVKGPKVLNTLLTCIQEACESNSQITSSEEMSFEEFEEKFKALYFEERRQQEMRGVVAIHSKVLCQKFMEQNSISQQKTNQYFNLLKSTEKIFAVVEKGNELIQWVE
;
A
#
# COMPACT_ATOMS: atom_id res chain seq x y z
N MET A 1 4.59 -17.43 3.31
CA MET A 1 4.74 -16.47 2.20
C MET A 1 4.78 -17.29 0.91
N ILE A 2 4.05 -16.91 -0.15
CA ILE A 2 4.13 -17.63 -1.42
C ILE A 2 5.35 -17.09 -2.16
N GLU A 3 6.34 -17.95 -2.39
CA GLU A 3 7.54 -17.62 -3.15
C GLU A 3 7.31 -17.92 -4.63
N LEU A 4 7.59 -16.93 -5.48
CA LEU A 4 7.45 -17.02 -6.93
C LEU A 4 8.82 -17.27 -7.55
N THR A 5 8.88 -18.13 -8.56
CA THR A 5 10.06 -18.17 -9.44
C THR A 5 10.15 -16.86 -10.21
N THR A 6 11.35 -16.52 -10.70
CA THR A 6 11.53 -15.34 -11.56
C THR A 6 10.58 -15.35 -12.75
N GLU A 7 10.35 -16.51 -13.37
CA GLU A 7 9.44 -16.61 -14.51
C GLU A 7 8.00 -16.29 -14.11
N GLN A 8 7.54 -16.82 -12.99
CA GLN A 8 6.20 -16.58 -12.43
C GLN A 8 6.01 -15.10 -12.06
N GLN A 9 7.03 -14.50 -11.43
CA GLN A 9 7.03 -13.08 -11.07
C GLN A 9 6.93 -12.19 -12.31
N ILE A 10 7.75 -12.46 -13.34
CA ILE A 10 7.73 -11.69 -14.59
C ILE A 10 6.42 -11.90 -15.36
N TYR A 11 5.87 -13.11 -15.35
CA TYR A 11 4.56 -13.39 -15.93
C TYR A 11 3.46 -12.55 -15.26
N LEU A 12 3.40 -12.56 -13.92
CA LEU A 12 2.44 -11.76 -13.15
C LEU A 12 2.64 -10.25 -13.35
N LEU A 13 3.89 -9.79 -13.42
CA LEU A 13 4.21 -8.38 -13.66
C LEU A 13 3.66 -7.93 -15.02
N TYR A 14 3.90 -8.68 -16.09
CA TYR A 14 3.34 -8.37 -17.39
C TYR A 14 1.81 -8.48 -17.43
N ALA A 15 1.24 -9.50 -16.77
CA ALA A 15 -0.21 -9.63 -16.66
C ALA A 15 -0.83 -8.38 -16.03
N ARG A 16 -0.26 -7.89 -14.93
CA ARG A 16 -0.71 -6.68 -14.24
C ARG A 16 -0.50 -5.42 -15.09
N ALA A 17 0.66 -5.27 -15.73
CA ALA A 17 1.00 -4.08 -16.52
C ALA A 17 0.14 -3.92 -17.80
N TYR A 18 -0.28 -5.04 -18.40
CA TYR A 18 -1.01 -5.04 -19.67
C TYR A 18 -2.49 -5.42 -19.53
N THR A 19 -3.00 -5.46 -18.31
CA THR A 19 -4.43 -5.56 -18.04
C THR A 19 -5.15 -4.38 -18.70
N GLU A 20 -6.10 -4.68 -19.57
CA GLU A 20 -6.86 -3.67 -20.32
C GLU A 20 -7.96 -3.05 -19.42
N GLU A 21 -8.64 -1.99 -19.88
CA GLU A 21 -9.69 -1.29 -19.12
C GLU A 21 -10.79 -2.21 -18.57
N VAL A 22 -11.02 -3.35 -19.23
CA VAL A 22 -11.99 -4.39 -18.82
C VAL A 22 -11.42 -5.34 -17.75
N GLY A 23 -10.30 -5.01 -17.11
CA GLY A 23 -9.71 -5.77 -16.00
C GLY A 23 -9.15 -7.15 -16.37
N THR A 24 -8.94 -7.44 -17.67
CA THR A 24 -8.43 -8.73 -18.14
C THR A 24 -7.32 -8.58 -19.18
N VAL A 25 -6.54 -9.65 -19.38
CA VAL A 25 -5.46 -9.74 -20.38
C VAL A 25 -5.46 -11.10 -21.07
N THR A 26 -4.93 -11.18 -22.29
CA THR A 26 -4.85 -12.45 -23.04
C THR A 26 -3.55 -13.20 -22.76
N LYS A 27 -3.63 -14.53 -22.70
CA LYS A 27 -2.44 -15.42 -22.58
C LYS A 27 -1.40 -15.17 -23.67
N GLY A 28 -1.86 -14.96 -24.91
CA GLY A 28 -1.00 -14.69 -26.07
C GLY A 28 -0.20 -13.39 -25.95
N LYS A 29 -0.82 -12.32 -25.46
CA LYS A 29 -0.16 -11.03 -25.22
C LYS A 29 0.95 -11.19 -24.18
N ILE A 30 0.65 -11.81 -23.05
CA ILE A 30 1.67 -12.04 -21.99
C ILE A 30 2.82 -12.91 -22.51
N LYS A 31 2.50 -14.03 -23.18
CA LYS A 31 3.51 -14.88 -23.81
C LYS A 31 4.45 -14.11 -24.73
N SER A 32 3.96 -13.16 -25.52
CA SER A 32 4.79 -12.38 -26.45
C SER A 32 5.80 -11.45 -25.77
N TYR A 33 5.52 -11.01 -24.54
CA TYR A 33 6.42 -10.15 -23.76
C TYR A 33 7.44 -10.93 -22.92
N LEU A 34 7.21 -12.23 -22.68
CA LEU A 34 8.18 -13.05 -21.97
C LEU A 34 9.49 -13.20 -22.78
N PRO A 35 10.65 -13.26 -22.11
CA PRO A 35 11.90 -13.68 -22.72
C PRO A 35 11.75 -14.98 -23.52
N LYS A 36 12.41 -15.08 -24.67
CA LYS A 36 12.29 -16.22 -25.60
C LYS A 36 12.43 -17.58 -24.91
N LYS A 37 13.35 -17.69 -23.94
CA LYS A 37 13.58 -18.91 -23.14
C LYS A 37 12.36 -19.40 -22.36
N TRP A 38 11.44 -18.51 -21.99
CA TRP A 38 10.27 -18.81 -21.17
C TRP A 38 8.96 -18.87 -21.96
N GLN A 39 8.94 -18.43 -23.22
CA GLN A 39 7.72 -18.45 -24.04
C GLN A 39 7.15 -19.87 -24.23
N GLY A 40 8.00 -20.89 -24.28
CA GLY A 40 7.57 -22.30 -24.38
C GLY A 40 6.90 -22.82 -23.10
N GLN A 41 7.19 -22.22 -21.95
CA GLN A 41 6.68 -22.62 -20.63
C GLN A 41 5.49 -21.77 -20.18
N ALA A 42 5.08 -20.78 -20.97
CA ALA A 42 4.06 -19.80 -20.59
C ALA A 42 2.73 -20.40 -20.12
N GLU A 43 2.32 -21.54 -20.69
CA GLU A 43 1.07 -22.22 -20.29
C GLU A 43 1.24 -22.96 -18.95
N ASN A 44 2.41 -23.54 -18.68
CA ASN A 44 2.70 -24.18 -17.39
C ASN A 44 2.76 -23.12 -16.29
N ILE A 45 3.45 -22.00 -16.55
CA ILE A 45 3.51 -20.86 -15.64
C ILE A 45 2.09 -20.34 -15.34
N TYR A 46 1.25 -20.21 -16.36
CA TYR A 46 -0.16 -19.84 -16.17
C TYR A 46 -0.88 -20.82 -15.26
N SER A 47 -0.81 -22.13 -15.55
CA SER A 47 -1.52 -23.14 -14.76
C SER A 47 -1.07 -23.15 -13.30
N ASP A 48 0.24 -23.09 -13.05
CA ASP A 48 0.79 -23.02 -11.69
C ASP A 48 0.29 -21.78 -10.92
N LEU A 49 0.21 -20.63 -11.59
CA LEU A 49 -0.30 -19.39 -10.99
C LEU A 49 -1.81 -19.47 -10.72
N ALA A 50 -2.57 -20.13 -11.60
CA ALA A 50 -4.01 -20.33 -11.45
C ALA A 50 -4.32 -21.29 -10.29
N ASP A 51 -3.58 -22.40 -10.19
CA ASP A 51 -3.73 -23.39 -9.11
C ASP A 51 -3.43 -22.77 -7.73
N ARG A 52 -2.53 -21.79 -7.68
CA ARG A 52 -2.22 -21.01 -6.46
C ARG A 52 -3.25 -19.91 -6.17
N GLY A 53 -4.23 -19.70 -7.05
CA GLY A 53 -5.25 -18.65 -6.95
C GLY A 53 -4.71 -17.23 -7.15
N LEU A 54 -3.59 -17.08 -7.86
CA LEU A 54 -2.95 -15.79 -8.12
C LEU A 54 -3.49 -15.12 -9.39
N ILE A 55 -4.07 -15.92 -10.27
CA ILE A 55 -4.80 -15.46 -11.45
C ILE A 55 -6.12 -16.19 -11.55
N GLU A 56 -7.11 -15.53 -12.15
CA GLU A 56 -8.44 -16.08 -12.33
C GLU A 56 -8.82 -16.06 -13.81
N GLN A 57 -9.35 -17.19 -14.30
CA GLN A 57 -9.75 -17.32 -15.68
C GLN A 57 -11.07 -16.60 -15.92
N ALA A 58 -11.06 -15.62 -16.83
CA ALA A 58 -12.28 -14.96 -17.27
C ALA A 58 -12.94 -15.74 -18.44
N ASN A 59 -12.12 -16.21 -19.39
CA ASN A 59 -12.56 -17.11 -20.46
C ASN A 59 -11.38 -17.93 -21.00
N ARG A 60 -11.59 -18.71 -22.08
CA ARG A 60 -10.57 -19.60 -22.67
C ARG A 60 -9.22 -18.93 -22.92
N TRP A 61 -9.20 -17.65 -23.26
CA TRP A 61 -8.00 -16.92 -23.66
C TRP A 61 -7.63 -15.76 -22.75
N ARG A 62 -8.55 -15.30 -21.90
CA ARG A 62 -8.40 -14.12 -21.03
C ARG A 62 -8.46 -14.49 -19.56
N PHE A 63 -7.69 -13.75 -18.77
CA PHE A 63 -7.61 -13.91 -17.33
C PHE A 63 -7.35 -12.56 -16.67
N SER A 64 -7.50 -12.50 -15.34
CA SER A 64 -7.16 -11.36 -14.50
C SER A 64 -6.18 -11.79 -13.40
N VAL A 65 -5.42 -10.83 -12.87
CA VAL A 65 -4.62 -11.05 -11.65
C VAL A 65 -5.54 -10.81 -10.45
N THR A 66 -5.58 -11.75 -9.51
CA THR A 66 -6.41 -11.61 -8.29
C THR A 66 -5.78 -10.62 -7.32
N GLU A 67 -6.53 -10.12 -6.33
CA GLU A 67 -5.94 -9.31 -5.25
C GLU A 67 -4.82 -10.05 -4.52
N LYS A 68 -5.01 -11.35 -4.29
CA LYS A 68 -3.99 -12.24 -3.73
C LYS A 68 -2.74 -12.27 -4.62
N GLY A 69 -2.91 -12.44 -5.93
CA GLY A 69 -1.81 -12.39 -6.91
C GLY A 69 -1.08 -11.05 -6.90
N ALA A 70 -1.82 -9.95 -6.82
CA ALA A 70 -1.25 -8.61 -6.75
C ALA A 70 -0.42 -8.40 -5.47
N LYS A 71 -0.88 -8.90 -4.32
CA LYS A 71 -0.16 -8.84 -3.05
C LYS A 71 1.11 -9.70 -3.08
N VAL A 72 0.99 -10.95 -3.50
CA VAL A 72 2.14 -11.88 -3.63
C VAL A 72 3.19 -11.33 -4.59
N LEU A 73 2.77 -10.70 -5.70
CA LEU A 73 3.69 -10.04 -6.62
C LEU A 73 4.46 -8.90 -5.95
N LEU A 74 3.78 -8.04 -5.17
CA LEU A 74 4.44 -6.94 -4.45
C LEU A 74 5.45 -7.48 -3.43
N ASP A 75 5.05 -8.48 -2.65
CA ASP A 75 5.88 -9.13 -1.64
C ASP A 75 7.18 -9.71 -2.26
N ASN A 76 7.07 -10.37 -3.43
CA ASN A 76 8.23 -10.94 -4.13
C ASN A 76 9.07 -9.87 -4.85
N LEU A 77 8.48 -8.74 -5.28
CA LEU A 77 9.23 -7.63 -5.88
C LEU A 77 10.07 -6.88 -4.84
N ALA A 78 9.64 -6.83 -3.58
CA ALA A 78 10.41 -6.21 -2.51
C ALA A 78 11.76 -6.90 -2.31
N THR A 79 11.84 -8.22 -2.53
CA THR A 79 13.02 -9.03 -2.24
C THR A 79 13.68 -9.64 -3.49
N THR A 80 13.27 -9.24 -4.69
CA THR A 80 13.82 -9.80 -5.93
C THR A 80 15.20 -9.25 -6.23
N ASP A 81 16.11 -10.14 -6.66
CA ASP A 81 17.41 -9.82 -7.22
C ASP A 81 17.39 -9.72 -8.75
N TYR A 82 16.22 -9.92 -9.37
CA TYR A 82 16.06 -9.92 -10.81
C TYR A 82 16.45 -8.57 -11.43
N ARG A 83 17.20 -8.64 -12.52
CA ARG A 83 17.54 -7.49 -13.37
C ARG A 83 17.10 -7.74 -14.80
N PHE A 84 16.49 -6.74 -15.40
CA PHE A 84 16.09 -6.80 -16.80
C PHE A 84 17.35 -6.73 -17.69
N ASP A 85 17.49 -7.73 -18.58
CA ASP A 85 18.63 -7.88 -19.48
C ASP A 85 18.42 -7.10 -20.80
N SER A 86 18.87 -5.85 -20.93
CA SER A 86 19.11 -5.21 -22.26
C SER A 86 19.85 -3.86 -22.20
N VAL A 87 20.45 -3.48 -23.34
CA VAL A 87 21.45 -2.41 -23.51
C VAL A 87 20.88 -0.99 -23.30
N LYS A 88 19.61 -0.71 -23.63
CA LYS A 88 18.98 0.63 -23.47
C LYS A 88 17.50 0.50 -23.12
N GLY A 89 17.07 1.15 -22.03
CA GLY A 89 15.73 1.03 -21.43
C GLY A 89 15.77 0.31 -20.08
N PRO A 90 16.07 -1.00 -20.05
CA PRO A 90 16.21 -1.79 -18.82
C PRO A 90 17.18 -1.24 -17.79
N LYS A 91 18.26 -0.56 -18.21
CA LYS A 91 19.19 0.10 -17.27
C LYS A 91 18.48 1.11 -16.37
N VAL A 92 17.58 1.93 -16.92
CA VAL A 92 16.80 2.92 -16.14
C VAL A 92 15.80 2.22 -15.25
N LEU A 93 15.13 1.16 -15.73
CA LEU A 93 14.18 0.38 -14.95
C LEU A 93 14.86 -0.31 -13.76
N ASN A 94 16.03 -0.92 -13.99
CA ASN A 94 16.82 -1.55 -12.93
C ASN A 94 17.26 -0.51 -11.90
N THR A 95 17.76 0.66 -12.33
CA THR A 95 18.10 1.75 -11.41
C THR A 95 16.89 2.25 -10.63
N LEU A 96 15.73 2.42 -11.27
CA LEU A 96 14.49 2.81 -10.59
C LEU A 96 14.08 1.78 -9.54
N LEU A 97 14.15 0.48 -9.85
CA LEU A 97 13.85 -0.59 -8.91
C LEU A 97 14.78 -0.50 -7.69
N THR A 98 16.09 -0.34 -7.91
CA THR A 98 17.07 -0.17 -6.84
C THR A 98 16.78 1.05 -5.98
N CYS A 99 16.51 2.22 -6.58
CA CYS A 99 16.17 3.42 -5.80
C CYS A 99 14.88 3.25 -4.98
N ILE A 100 13.88 2.53 -5.50
CA ILE A 100 12.64 2.23 -4.76
C ILE A 100 12.95 1.29 -3.58
N GLN A 101 13.75 0.24 -3.80
CA GLN A 101 14.18 -0.69 -2.74
C GLN A 101 14.97 0.06 -1.65
N GLU A 102 15.97 0.87 -2.01
CA GLU A 102 16.74 1.69 -1.09
C GLU A 102 15.87 2.69 -0.31
N ALA A 103 14.88 3.32 -0.97
CA ALA A 103 13.93 4.21 -0.31
C ALA A 103 13.03 3.45 0.67
N CYS A 104 12.60 2.23 0.33
CA CYS A 104 11.84 1.36 1.23
C CYS A 104 12.69 0.92 2.43
N GLU A 105 13.95 0.56 2.23
CA GLU A 105 14.89 0.18 3.31
C GLU A 105 15.21 1.37 4.22
N SER A 106 15.46 2.55 3.64
CA SER A 106 15.69 3.80 4.39
C SER A 106 14.46 4.20 5.20
N ASN A 107 13.26 4.08 4.61
CA ASN A 107 12.01 4.30 5.32
C ASN A 107 11.75 3.23 6.40
N SER A 108 12.20 1.99 6.20
CA SER A 108 12.12 0.91 7.19
C SER A 108 13.05 1.17 8.39
N GLN A 109 14.22 1.77 8.17
CA GLN A 109 15.13 2.22 9.23
C GLN A 109 14.60 3.46 9.98
N ILE A 110 13.95 4.38 9.27
CA ILE A 110 13.27 5.54 9.90
C ILE A 110 12.04 5.08 10.72
N THR A 111 11.30 4.09 10.24
CA THR A 111 10.13 3.54 10.96
C THR A 111 10.50 2.58 12.10
N SER A 112 11.65 1.89 12.06
CA SER A 112 12.04 0.98 13.15
C SER A 112 12.70 1.67 14.35
N SER A 113 13.20 2.90 14.21
CA SER A 113 13.98 3.56 15.28
C SER A 113 13.20 4.55 16.16
N GLU A 114 12.04 5.07 15.75
CA GLU A 114 11.25 6.06 16.52
C GLU A 114 9.73 5.89 16.34
N GLU A 115 9.25 4.66 16.26
CA GLU A 115 7.82 4.44 16.04
C GLU A 115 7.02 4.57 17.36
N MET A 116 6.43 5.74 17.58
CA MET A 116 5.45 6.02 18.63
C MET A 116 4.44 4.87 18.75
N SER A 117 4.28 4.32 19.96
CA SER A 117 3.29 3.27 20.23
C SER A 117 1.86 3.82 20.13
N PHE A 118 0.87 2.93 20.07
CA PHE A 118 -0.52 3.37 20.05
C PHE A 118 -0.91 4.02 21.38
N GLU A 119 -0.42 3.49 22.50
CA GLU A 119 -0.67 4.04 23.84
C GLU A 119 -0.09 5.45 23.96
N GLU A 120 1.15 5.66 23.50
CA GLU A 120 1.79 6.96 23.49
C GLU A 120 1.07 7.94 22.55
N PHE A 121 0.65 7.47 21.38
CA PHE A 121 -0.17 8.24 20.46
C PHE A 121 -1.48 8.68 21.12
N GLU A 122 -2.20 7.76 21.76
CA GLU A 122 -3.47 8.05 22.41
C GLU A 122 -3.32 9.10 23.51
N GLU A 123 -2.35 8.93 24.41
CA GLU A 123 -2.11 9.89 25.49
C GLU A 123 -1.81 11.29 24.96
N LYS A 124 -0.89 11.39 23.99
CA LYS A 124 -0.52 12.68 23.39
C LYS A 124 -1.65 13.29 22.58
N PHE A 125 -2.39 12.48 21.83
CA PHE A 125 -3.51 12.93 20.99
C PHE A 125 -4.69 13.39 21.86
N LYS A 126 -4.95 12.70 22.99
CA LYS A 126 -5.92 13.11 24.01
C LYS A 126 -5.55 14.44 24.64
N ALA A 127 -4.29 14.61 25.06
CA ALA A 127 -3.82 15.87 25.62
C ALA A 127 -3.98 17.04 24.63
N LEU A 128 -3.60 16.84 23.37
CA LEU A 128 -3.77 17.83 22.31
C LEU A 128 -5.25 18.17 22.07
N TYR A 129 -6.13 17.16 22.07
CA TYR A 129 -7.57 17.34 21.91
C TYR A 129 -8.15 18.25 23.01
N PHE A 130 -7.86 17.97 24.29
CA PHE A 130 -8.41 18.74 25.39
C PHE A 130 -7.85 20.16 25.46
N GLU A 131 -6.58 20.36 25.08
CA GLU A 131 -6.02 21.71 24.97
C GLU A 131 -6.69 22.51 23.85
N GLU A 132 -6.92 21.89 22.68
CA GLU A 132 -7.65 22.54 21.58
C GLU A 132 -9.10 22.85 21.98
N ARG A 133 -9.77 21.93 22.68
CA ARG A 133 -11.14 22.13 23.21
C ARG A 133 -11.18 23.33 24.15
N ARG A 134 -10.25 23.42 25.10
CA ARG A 134 -10.13 24.54 26.04
C ARG A 134 -9.89 25.88 25.33
N GLN A 135 -9.03 25.90 24.32
CA GLN A 135 -8.77 27.09 23.50
C GLN A 135 -10.00 27.56 22.74
N GLN A 136 -10.78 26.61 22.21
CA GLN A 136 -11.99 26.87 21.44
C GLN A 136 -13.18 27.29 22.31
N GLU A 137 -13.34 26.68 23.50
CA GLU A 137 -14.32 27.08 24.51
C GLU A 137 -14.14 28.54 24.94
N MET A 138 -12.90 28.99 25.13
CA MET A 138 -12.58 30.40 25.43
C MET A 138 -13.00 31.36 24.30
N ARG A 139 -13.18 30.87 23.08
CA ARG A 139 -13.64 31.64 21.90
C ARG A 139 -15.14 31.50 21.66
N GLY A 140 -15.86 30.74 22.50
CA GLY A 140 -17.31 30.56 22.44
C GLY A 140 -17.81 29.60 21.37
N VAL A 141 -16.94 28.85 20.69
CA VAL A 141 -17.31 27.88 19.65
C VAL A 141 -16.48 26.62 19.84
N VAL A 142 -17.11 25.46 20.05
CA VAL A 142 -16.43 24.16 20.17
C VAL A 142 -16.68 23.34 18.92
N ALA A 143 -15.69 23.28 18.04
CA ALA A 143 -15.74 22.52 16.80
C ALA A 143 -14.33 22.01 16.45
N ILE A 144 -14.01 20.81 16.90
CA ILE A 144 -12.68 20.22 16.69
C ILE A 144 -12.69 19.43 15.39
N HIS A 145 -11.99 19.94 14.39
CA HIS A 145 -11.85 19.30 13.09
C HIS A 145 -10.73 18.26 13.10
N SER A 146 -11.03 17.03 12.68
CA SER A 146 -10.04 15.93 12.69
C SER A 146 -8.81 16.25 11.84
N LYS A 147 -9.00 16.81 10.64
CA LYS A 147 -7.90 17.19 9.74
C LYS A 147 -6.92 18.16 10.39
N VAL A 148 -7.45 19.18 11.08
CA VAL A 148 -6.63 20.21 11.74
C VAL A 148 -5.89 19.62 12.93
N LEU A 149 -6.57 18.80 13.74
CA LEU A 149 -5.98 18.19 14.92
C LEU A 149 -4.89 17.17 14.53
N CYS A 150 -5.14 16.32 13.53
CA CYS A 150 -4.16 15.36 13.01
C CYS A 150 -2.95 16.08 12.40
N GLN A 151 -3.16 17.19 11.70
CA GLN A 151 -2.06 18.00 11.17
C GLN A 151 -1.21 18.59 12.31
N LYS A 152 -1.82 19.24 13.30
CA LYS A 152 -1.10 19.76 14.49
C LYS A 152 -0.34 18.66 15.22
N PHE A 153 -0.92 17.46 15.32
CA PHE A 153 -0.27 16.33 15.96
C PHE A 153 1.00 15.90 15.22
N MET A 154 0.94 15.79 13.89
CA MET A 154 2.10 15.47 13.04
C MET A 154 3.17 16.56 13.04
N GLU A 155 2.80 17.82 13.19
CA GLU A 155 3.77 18.93 13.32
C GLU A 155 4.52 18.89 14.66
N GLN A 156 3.90 18.35 15.71
CA GLN A 156 4.47 18.28 17.07
C GLN A 156 5.20 16.97 17.38
N ASN A 157 5.03 15.94 16.55
CA ASN A 157 5.54 14.60 16.82
C ASN A 157 6.15 13.99 15.56
N SER A 158 7.27 13.27 15.71
CA SER A 158 7.90 12.49 14.64
C SER A 158 7.09 11.24 14.30
N ILE A 159 5.91 11.41 13.69
CA ILE A 159 5.02 10.32 13.26
C ILE A 159 4.64 10.47 11.79
N SER A 160 4.59 9.36 11.05
CA SER A 160 4.18 9.38 9.65
C SER A 160 2.68 9.62 9.50
N GLN A 161 2.27 10.18 8.37
CA GLN A 161 0.85 10.37 8.04
C GLN A 161 0.08 9.05 7.99
N GLN A 162 0.69 8.00 7.43
CA GLN A 162 0.07 6.69 7.35
C GLN A 162 -0.20 6.10 8.75
N LYS A 163 0.77 6.21 9.65
CA LYS A 163 0.64 5.70 11.03
C LYS A 163 -0.34 6.54 11.85
N THR A 164 -0.33 7.86 11.68
CA THR A 164 -1.34 8.76 12.25
C THR A 164 -2.75 8.37 11.81
N ASN A 165 -2.96 8.13 10.51
CA ASN A 165 -4.26 7.70 9.98
C ASN A 165 -4.68 6.33 10.54
N GLN A 166 -3.74 5.39 10.64
CA GLN A 166 -4.00 4.06 11.21
C GLN A 166 -4.45 4.16 12.68
N TYR A 167 -3.72 4.89 13.51
CA TYR A 167 -4.05 5.05 14.92
C TYR A 167 -5.31 5.89 15.14
N PHE A 168 -5.53 6.93 14.34
CA PHE A 168 -6.76 7.71 14.39
C PHE A 168 -7.99 6.87 14.02
N ASN A 169 -7.89 5.99 13.02
CA ASN A 169 -8.94 5.03 12.72
C ASN A 169 -9.15 4.03 13.85
N LEU A 170 -8.07 3.64 14.56
CA LEU A 170 -8.16 2.79 15.73
C LEU A 170 -8.89 3.48 16.90
N LEU A 171 -8.67 4.79 17.12
CA LEU A 171 -9.44 5.56 18.10
C LEU A 171 -10.95 5.60 17.78
N LYS A 172 -11.32 5.67 16.49
CA LYS A 172 -12.72 5.59 16.06
C LYS A 172 -13.31 4.20 16.28
N SER A 173 -12.60 3.15 15.88
CA SER A 173 -13.11 1.78 15.99
C SER A 173 -13.15 1.24 17.42
N THR A 174 -12.32 1.80 18.32
CA THR A 174 -12.34 1.51 19.76
C THR A 174 -13.29 2.44 20.53
N GLU A 175 -14.10 3.22 19.82
CA GLU A 175 -15.11 4.13 20.38
C GLU A 175 -14.52 5.17 21.37
N LYS A 176 -13.22 5.47 21.27
CA LYS A 176 -12.58 6.53 22.05
C LYS A 176 -12.86 7.92 21.48
N ILE A 177 -13.21 7.98 20.19
CA ILE A 177 -13.60 9.20 19.49
C ILE A 177 -14.84 8.93 18.64
N PHE A 178 -15.84 9.80 18.76
CA PHE A 178 -16.91 9.92 17.76
C PHE A 178 -16.53 10.94 16.70
N ALA A 179 -16.78 10.61 15.43
CA ALA A 179 -16.57 11.50 14.31
C ALA A 179 -17.88 11.76 13.57
N VAL A 180 -18.23 13.02 13.37
CA VAL A 180 -19.43 13.47 12.63
C VAL A 180 -18.99 14.26 11.42
N VAL A 181 -19.46 13.88 10.23
CA VAL A 181 -19.16 14.61 8.99
C VAL A 181 -20.30 15.58 8.69
N GLU A 182 -20.01 16.87 8.74
CA GLU A 182 -20.96 17.92 8.35
C GLU A 182 -20.37 18.79 7.23
N LYS A 183 -21.08 18.89 6.10
CA LYS A 183 -20.68 19.72 4.93
C LYS A 183 -19.23 19.47 4.46
N GLY A 184 -18.78 18.22 4.52
CA GLY A 184 -17.42 17.82 4.09
C GLY A 184 -16.32 18.05 5.13
N ASN A 185 -16.67 18.53 6.32
CA ASN A 185 -15.78 18.69 7.45
C ASN A 185 -16.08 17.62 8.51
N GLU A 186 -15.08 16.81 8.86
CA GLU A 186 -15.19 15.85 9.94
C GLU A 186 -14.85 16.52 11.28
N LEU A 187 -15.84 16.57 12.16
CA LEU A 187 -15.74 16.99 13.55
C LEU A 187 -15.53 15.77 14.44
N ILE A 188 -14.74 15.93 15.49
CA ILE A 188 -14.46 14.86 16.45
C ILE A 188 -14.82 15.25 17.87
N GLN A 189 -15.34 14.27 18.60
CA GLN A 189 -15.61 14.35 20.02
C GLN A 189 -14.93 13.19 20.74
N TRP A 190 -14.13 13.50 21.75
CA TRP A 190 -13.57 12.48 22.62
C TRP A 190 -14.65 11.88 23.52
N VAL A 191 -14.65 10.56 23.67
CA VAL A 191 -15.57 9.85 24.56
C VAL A 191 -14.96 9.81 25.95
N GLU A 192 -15.58 10.53 26.89
CA GLU A 192 -15.16 10.59 28.30
C GLU A 192 -15.53 9.32 29.07
#